data_AF-A0A7J4U6S2-F1
#
_entry.id   AF-A0A7J4U6S2-F1
#
_cell.length_a   1.000
_cell.length_b   1.000
_cell.length_c   1.000
_cell.angle_alpha   90.00
_cell.angle_beta   90.00
_cell.angle_gamma   90.00
#
_symmetry.space_group_name_H-M   'P 1'
#
loop_
_entity.id
_entity.type
_entity.pdbx_description
1 polymer ?
#
loop_
_entity_poly.entity_id
_entity_poly.type
_entity_poly.pdbx_seq_one_letter_code
_entity_poly.pdbx_strand_id
1 'polypeptide(L)' 'MKLFLASQAGRTIDLFNNEFFSLKNKKVAFIANAADFYESKAFVYFDKMRLKDYGAQIFDVDLREIKGKNLYTSEIP' A
#
# COMPACT_ATOMS: atom_id res chain seq x y z
N MET A 1 -12.36 -12.52 -3.83
CA MET A 1 -11.31 -11.63 -3.27
C MET A 1 -10.27 -11.38 -4.35
N LYS A 2 -9.81 -10.14 -4.55
CA LYS A 2 -8.75 -9.80 -5.52
C LYS A 2 -7.52 -9.37 -4.75
N LEU A 3 -6.42 -10.11 -4.86
CA LEU A 3 -5.17 -9.82 -4.15
C LEU A 3 -3.99 -9.86 -5.12
N PHE A 4 -3.03 -8.98 -4.88
CA PHE A 4 -1.70 -9.03 -5.49
C PHE A 4 -0.70 -9.06 -4.33
N LEU A 5 -0.04 -10.20 -4.15
CA LEU A 5 0.97 -10.41 -3.11
C LEU A 5 2.34 -10.35 -3.76
N ALA A 6 3.23 -9.53 -3.20
CA ALA A 6 4.56 -9.31 -3.74
C ALA A 6 5.60 -9.24 -2.63
N SER A 7 6.74 -9.88 -2.84
CA SER A 7 7.89 -9.78 -1.93
C SER A 7 8.48 -8.36 -1.91
N GLN A 8 8.38 -7.62 -3.02
CA GLN A 8 8.81 -6.22 -3.15
C GLN A 8 7.88 -5.46 -4.08
N ALA A 9 6.89 -4.75 -3.52
CA ALA A 9 5.83 -4.13 -4.29
C ALA A 9 6.33 -3.15 -5.36
N GLY A 10 7.23 -2.21 -5.03
CA GLY A 10 7.72 -1.21 -5.99
C GLY A 10 8.56 -1.79 -7.14
N ARG A 11 9.06 -3.02 -7.00
CA ARG A 11 9.79 -3.71 -8.07
C ARG A 11 8.88 -4.51 -9.01
N THR A 12 7.70 -4.92 -8.55
CA THR A 12 6.79 -5.80 -9.30
C THR A 12 5.48 -5.11 -9.67
N ILE A 13 5.33 -3.82 -9.37
CA ILE A 13 4.09 -3.09 -9.60
C ILE A 13 3.76 -2.91 -11.09
N ASP A 14 4.77 -3.00 -11.96
CA ASP A 14 4.62 -3.01 -13.40
C ASP A 14 3.84 -4.24 -13.90
N LEU A 15 4.13 -5.42 -13.33
CA LEU A 15 3.36 -6.65 -13.59
C LEU A 15 1.89 -6.45 -13.20
N PHE A 16 1.65 -5.91 -11.99
CA PHE A 16 0.30 -5.57 -11.55
C PHE A 16 -0.40 -4.60 -12.52
N ASN A 17 0.28 -3.53 -12.93
CA ASN A 17 -0.30 -2.49 -13.78
C ASN A 17 -0.64 -2.98 -15.19
N ASN A 18 0.24 -3.79 -15.77
CA ASN A 18 0.17 -4.16 -17.19
C ASN A 18 -0.63 -5.44 -17.43
N GLU A 19 -0.58 -6.40 -16.50
CA GLU A 19 -1.17 -7.73 -16.72
C GLU A 19 -2.51 -7.89 -16.02
N PHE A 20 -2.74 -7.17 -14.92
CA PHE A 20 -3.90 -7.41 -14.06
C PHE A 20 -4.83 -6.20 -13.93
N PHE A 21 -4.27 -5.00 -13.76
CA PHE A 21 -5.08 -3.83 -13.42
C PHE A 21 -4.36 -2.49 -13.64
N SER A 22 -4.91 -1.61 -14.49
CA SER A 22 -4.35 -0.27 -14.67
C SER A 22 -4.54 0.63 -13.44
N LEU A 23 -3.44 1.22 -12.97
CA LEU A 23 -3.38 2.16 -11.84
C LEU A 23 -3.74 3.61 -12.22
N LYS A 24 -3.87 3.94 -13.51
CA LYS A 24 -4.11 5.31 -13.97
C LYS A 24 -5.41 5.88 -13.39
N ASN A 25 -5.31 7.03 -12.74
CA ASN A 25 -6.41 7.75 -12.07
C ASN A 25 -7.11 6.96 -10.95
N LYS A 26 -6.45 5.91 -10.42
CA LYS A 26 -7.01 5.11 -9.32
C LYS A 26 -6.62 5.73 -7.99
N LYS A 27 -7.58 5.75 -7.06
CA LYS A 27 -7.33 6.15 -5.67
C LYS A 27 -6.78 4.96 -4.90
N VAL A 28 -5.64 5.15 -4.24
CA VAL A 28 -4.96 4.10 -3.48
C VAL A 28 -4.77 4.60 -2.05
N ALA A 29 -5.34 3.87 -1.10
CA ALA A 29 -5.00 4.03 0.31
C ALA A 29 -3.64 3.36 0.55
N PHE A 30 -2.65 4.13 0.97
CA PHE A 30 -1.31 3.65 1.23
C PHE A 30 -1.07 3.58 2.74
N ILE A 31 -0.90 2.36 3.24
CA ILE A 31 -0.75 2.07 4.67
C ILE A 31 0.71 1.70 4.93
N ALA A 32 1.43 2.56 5.65
CA ALA A 32 2.86 2.41 5.89
C ALA A 32 3.22 1.95 7.31
N ASN A 33 2.23 1.72 8.18
CA ASN A 33 2.44 1.41 9.60
C ASN A 33 3.39 0.21 9.84
N ALA A 34 3.39 -0.78 8.94
CA ALA A 34 4.31 -1.93 9.04
C ALA A 34 5.79 -1.55 8.97
N ALA A 35 6.12 -0.35 8.48
CA ALA A 35 7.50 0.13 8.39
C ALA A 35 7.98 0.89 9.64
N ASP A 36 7.14 1.02 10.67
CA ASP A 36 7.42 1.94 11.78
C ASP A 36 8.67 1.62 12.58
N PHE A 37 9.00 0.34 12.70
CA PHE A 37 10.16 -0.15 13.48
C PHE A 37 11.49 -0.09 12.71
N TYR A 38 11.48 0.28 11.43
CA TYR A 38 12.71 0.44 10.67
C TYR A 38 13.26 1.86 10.81
N GLU A 39 14.57 1.98 11.06
CA GLU A 39 15.27 3.27 11.07
C GLU A 39 15.23 3.93 9.68
N SER A 40 15.47 3.15 8.63
CA SER A 40 15.36 3.59 7.25
C SER A 40 14.04 3.15 6.63
N LYS A 41 13.26 4.12 6.14
CA LYS A 41 11.97 3.92 5.48
C LYS A 41 12.03 4.16 3.97
N ALA A 42 13.22 4.04 3.37
CA ALA A 42 13.43 4.33 1.95
C ALA A 42 12.57 3.45 1.02
N PHE A 43 12.33 2.19 1.40
CA PHE A 43 11.47 1.27 0.64
C PHE A 43 10.01 1.74 0.59
N VAL A 44 9.49 2.33 1.66
CA VAL A 44 8.14 2.92 1.71
C VAL A 44 8.01 4.03 0.68
N TYR A 45 9.01 4.91 0.63
CA TYR A 45 9.04 6.00 -0.35
C TYR A 45 9.15 5.47 -1.78
N PHE A 46 10.03 4.50 -2.01
CA PHE A 46 10.21 3.86 -3.32
C PHE A 46 8.90 3.24 -3.83
N ASP A 47 8.24 2.42 -3.01
CA ASP A 47 6.98 1.76 -3.36
C ASP A 47 5.89 2.80 -3.68
N LYS A 48 5.79 3.85 -2.86
CA LYS A 48 4.83 4.95 -3.08
C LYS A 48 5.10 5.70 -4.38
N MET A 49 6.36 6.03 -4.69
CA MET A 49 6.70 6.72 -5.94
C MET A 49 6.37 5.88 -7.15
N ARG A 50 6.68 4.57 -7.11
CA ARG A 50 6.39 3.68 -8.23
C ARG A 50 4.89 3.59 -8.52
N LEU A 51 4.03 3.58 -7.50
CA LEU A 51 2.58 3.67 -7.71
C LEU A 51 2.16 4.98 -8.40
N LYS A 52 2.78 6.11 -8.01
CA LYS A 52 2.52 7.41 -8.64
C LYS A 52 3.00 7.47 -10.09
N ASP A 53 4.13 6.83 -10.41
CA ASP A 53 4.65 6.75 -11.78
C ASP A 53 3.64 6.10 -12.74
N TYR A 54 2.84 5.15 -12.25
CA TYR A 54 1.74 4.53 -13.00
C TYR A 54 0.41 5.32 -12.95
N GLY A 55 0.42 6.53 -12.38
CA GLY A 55 -0.72 7.45 -12.38
C GLY A 55 -1.72 7.23 -11.25
N ALA A 56 -1.33 6.54 -10.17
CA ALA A 56 -2.19 6.39 -8.99
C ALA A 56 -2.25 7.69 -8.16
N GLN A 57 -3.43 7.99 -7.62
CA GLN A 57 -3.66 9.02 -6.62
C GLN A 57 -3.50 8.41 -5.23
N ILE A 58 -2.38 8.69 -4.57
CA ILE A 58 -2.06 8.14 -3.26
C ILE A 58 -2.69 8.97 -2.14
N PHE A 59 -3.36 8.28 -1.22
CA PHE A 59 -3.85 8.81 0.05
C PHE A 59 -3.14 8.08 1.17
N ASP A 60 -2.32 8.79 1.94
CA ASP A 60 -1.65 8.21 3.09
C ASP A 60 -2.67 7.94 4.20
N VAL A 61 -2.59 6.73 4.76
CA VAL A 61 -3.48 6.27 5.81
C VAL A 61 -2.65 5.77 6.98
N ASP A 62 -2.86 6.37 8.14
CA ASP A 62 -2.33 5.89 9.41
C ASP A 62 -3.41 5.12 10.18
N LEU A 63 -3.22 3.82 10.33
CA LEU A 63 -4.18 2.96 11.04
C LEU A 63 -4.33 3.32 12.53
N ARG A 64 -3.37 4.04 13.14
CA ARG A 64 -3.45 4.48 14.54
C ARG A 64 -4.42 5.64 14.74
N GLU A 65 -4.59 6.46 13.71
CA GLU A 65 -5.48 7.62 13.73
C GLU A 65 -6.92 7.23 13.37
N ILE A 66 -7.10 6.13 12.64
CA ILE A 66 -8.41 5.56 12.37
C ILE A 66 -8.90 4.83 13.63
N LYS A 67 -9.58 5.55 14.51
CA LYS A 67 -10.40 4.94 15.57
C LYS A 67 -11.85 4.83 15.09
N GLY A 68 -12.35 3.61 14.91
CA GLY A 68 -13.74 3.37 14.53
C GLY A 68 -14.24 1.97 14.93
N LYS A 69 -15.53 1.90 15.34
CA LYS A 69 -16.25 0.70 15.82
C LYS A 69 -16.30 -0.51 14.85
N ASN A 70 -15.71 -0.39 13.65
CA ASN A 70 -15.80 -1.38 12.56
C ASN A 70 -14.44 -1.94 12.12
N LEU A 71 -13.35 -1.65 12.84
CA LEU A 71 -12.09 -2.34 12.61
C LEU A 71 -12.16 -3.71 13.30
N TYR A 72 -12.04 -4.78 12.53
CA TYR A 72 -11.92 -6.14 13.06
C TYR A 72 -10.62 -6.22 13.87
N THR A 73 -10.73 -6.20 15.19
CA THR A 73 -9.64 -6.58 16.08
C THR A 73 -9.57 -8.10 16.04
N SER A 74 -8.51 -8.65 15.46
CA SER A 74 -8.20 -10.07 15.67
C SER A 74 -7.76 -10.21 17.12
N GLU A 75 -8.73 -10.35 18.03
CA GLU A 75 -8.44 -10.95 19.32
C GLU A 75 -8.02 -12.39 19.02
N ILE A 76 -6.71 -12.63 19.11
CA ILE A 76 -6.13 -13.97 19.03
C ILE A 76 -6.49 -14.65 20.36
N PRO A 77 -7.17 -15.82 20.35
CA PRO A 77 -7.51 -16.55 21.57
C PRO A 77 -6.26 -17.03 22.33
#